data_AF-A0A935NK09-F1
#
_entry.id   AF-A0A935NK09-F1
#
_cell.length_a   1.000
_cell.length_b   1.000
_cell.length_c   1.000
_cell.angle_alpha   90.00
_cell.angle_beta   90.00
_cell.angle_gamma   90.00
#
_symmetry.space_group_name_H-M   'P 1'
#
loop_
_entity.id
_entity.type
_entity.pdbx_description
1 polymer ?
#
loop_
_entity_poly.entity_id
_entity_poly.type
_entity_poly.pdbx_seq_one_letter_code
_entity_poly.pdbx_strand_id
1 'polypeptide(L)'
;MLLLSPQKQEVLHTIVGGRSPEQLIDEARKGINNTEILADYEKQFDSGNREIAFLQKYLKELSVTGKTNDKTEAVTKAFISGLSKSDYQNPDNLKLLFNMATDIESPAIKAIQSNRKAFNKAFTAERVSTTLQRAAFKAVDKAIQAKDPKQMETITALLKKESGKEGKRYVMLANLKFYKGVEDWNSYLKIAQKNLTSNETDAVVLNDAAWQVYLHSDDPKLIDKAIAWVEQSIAIKSGYHNNDTYAALLFKTGRLAEALVAAEKAIALAKLEKKSSKSTQELVNKIVAQRKSATTN
;
A
#
# COMPACT_ATOMS: atom_id res chain seq x y z
N MET A 1 -7.90 19.90 4.96
CA MET A 1 -8.33 20.92 5.92
C MET A 1 -8.52 20.27 7.28
N LEU A 2 -8.01 20.88 8.35
CA LEU A 2 -8.26 20.43 9.72
C LEU A 2 -9.27 21.37 10.37
N LEU A 3 -10.27 20.78 11.03
CA LEU A 3 -11.19 21.49 11.90
C LEU A 3 -10.68 21.36 13.34
N LEU A 4 -10.43 22.48 14.01
CA LEU A 4 -9.85 22.53 15.36
C LEU A 4 -10.87 23.05 16.37
N SER A 5 -10.86 22.52 17.59
CA SER A 5 -11.60 23.11 18.72
C SER A 5 -10.87 24.37 19.17
N PRO A 6 -11.52 25.56 19.16
CA PRO A 6 -10.89 26.78 19.63
C PRO A 6 -10.53 26.73 21.11
N GLN A 7 -11.32 26.01 21.94
CA GLN A 7 -11.08 25.93 23.38
C GLN A 7 -10.04 24.86 23.76
N LYS A 8 -10.07 23.69 23.11
CA LYS A 8 -9.19 22.55 23.46
C LYS A 8 -7.92 22.46 22.62
N GLN A 9 -7.85 23.21 21.52
CA GLN A 9 -6.77 23.12 20.52
C GLN A 9 -6.57 21.71 19.92
N GLU A 10 -7.60 20.87 19.94
CA GLU A 10 -7.58 19.52 19.42
C GLU A 10 -8.20 19.43 18.01
N VAL A 11 -7.77 18.45 17.22
CA VAL A 11 -8.34 18.17 15.88
C VAL A 11 -9.69 17.47 16.00
N LEU A 12 -10.76 18.21 15.71
CA LEU A 12 -12.15 17.73 15.69
C LEU A 12 -12.43 16.85 14.47
N HIS A 13 -12.02 17.31 13.27
CA HIS A 13 -12.30 16.60 12.02
C HIS A 13 -11.21 16.87 10.98
N THR A 14 -10.91 15.86 10.15
CA THR A 14 -9.94 15.98 9.06
C THR A 14 -10.65 15.78 7.74
N ILE A 15 -10.61 16.80 6.89
CA ILE A 15 -11.19 16.77 5.55
C ILE A 15 -10.04 16.62 4.55
N VAL A 16 -10.00 15.48 3.86
CA VAL A 16 -8.95 15.11 2.89
C VAL A 16 -9.49 15.18 1.47
N GLY A 17 -8.68 15.69 0.53
CA GLY A 17 -9.01 15.80 -0.89
C GLY A 17 -9.66 17.13 -1.29
N GLY A 18 -9.65 17.41 -2.60
CA GLY A 18 -10.34 18.58 -3.17
C GLY A 18 -11.86 18.41 -3.09
N ARG A 19 -12.55 19.47 -2.65
CA ARG A 19 -13.99 19.52 -2.39
C ARG A 19 -14.53 20.86 -2.88
N SER A 20 -15.82 20.92 -3.23
CA SER A 20 -16.48 22.21 -3.44
C SER A 20 -16.65 22.97 -2.11
N PRO A 21 -16.84 24.29 -2.14
CA PRO A 21 -17.13 25.08 -0.93
C PRO A 21 -18.31 24.54 -0.11
N GLU A 22 -19.39 24.11 -0.76
CA GLU A 22 -20.59 23.58 -0.12
C GLU A 22 -20.28 22.25 0.58
N GLN A 23 -19.53 21.37 -0.10
CA GLN A 23 -19.08 20.10 0.48
C GLN A 23 -18.14 20.31 1.66
N LEU A 24 -17.31 21.36 1.65
CA LEU A 24 -16.47 21.71 2.80
C LEU A 24 -17.29 22.17 4.00
N ILE A 25 -18.32 22.97 3.77
CA ILE A 25 -19.23 23.46 4.84
C ILE A 25 -20.01 22.28 5.43
N ASP A 26 -20.52 21.38 4.61
CA ASP A 26 -21.24 20.19 5.08
C ASP A 26 -20.33 19.24 5.87
N GLU A 27 -19.10 19.02 5.41
CA GLU A 27 -18.12 18.22 6.14
C GLU A 27 -17.68 18.88 7.46
N ALA A 28 -17.54 20.20 7.48
CA ALA A 28 -17.24 20.94 8.70
C ALA A 28 -18.38 20.84 9.73
N ARG A 29 -19.64 21.00 9.29
CA ARG A 29 -20.82 20.84 10.15
C ARG A 29 -20.94 19.43 10.72
N LYS A 30 -20.66 18.40 9.92
CA LYS A 30 -20.57 17.02 10.40
C LYS A 30 -19.50 16.90 11.48
N GLY A 31 -18.30 17.44 11.27
CA GLY A 31 -17.21 17.40 12.25
C GLY A 31 -17.55 18.03 13.61
N ILE A 32 -18.20 19.21 13.60
CA ILE A 32 -18.60 19.91 14.83
C ILE A 32 -19.65 19.09 15.60
N ASN A 33 -20.76 18.73 14.95
CA ASN A 33 -21.87 18.02 15.62
C ASN A 33 -21.48 16.61 16.08
N ASN A 34 -20.57 15.95 15.35
CA ASN A 34 -20.12 14.60 15.67
C ASN A 34 -19.29 14.56 16.98
N THR A 35 -18.60 15.64 17.35
CA THR A 35 -17.73 15.62 18.55
C THR A 35 -18.51 15.50 19.85
N GLU A 36 -19.58 16.28 20.03
CA GLU A 36 -20.42 16.22 21.24
C GLU A 36 -21.20 14.90 21.30
N ILE A 37 -21.71 14.45 20.15
CA ILE A 37 -22.43 13.17 20.04
C ILE A 37 -21.50 11.99 20.37
N LEU A 38 -20.26 11.98 19.87
CA LEU A 38 -19.29 10.93 20.18
C LEU A 38 -18.91 10.92 21.67
N ALA A 39 -18.78 12.08 22.31
CA ALA A 39 -18.49 12.15 23.73
C ALA A 39 -19.63 11.58 24.59
N ASP A 40 -20.88 11.88 24.24
CA ASP A 40 -22.04 11.28 24.92
C ASP A 40 -22.13 9.77 24.68
N TYR A 41 -21.96 9.32 23.44
CA TYR A 41 -21.93 7.89 23.13
C TYR A 41 -20.78 7.17 23.81
N GLU A 42 -19.61 7.79 23.92
CA GLU A 42 -18.49 7.22 24.66
C GLU A 42 -18.85 7.03 26.14
N LYS A 43 -19.45 8.04 26.77
CA LYS A 43 -19.92 7.94 28.16
C LYS A 43 -20.94 6.81 28.35
N GLN A 44 -21.90 6.69 27.44
CA GLN A 44 -22.89 5.60 27.49
C GLN A 44 -22.23 4.22 27.30
N PHE A 45 -21.26 4.11 26.40
CA PHE A 45 -20.52 2.87 26.19
C PHE A 45 -19.67 2.51 27.42
N ASP A 46 -18.98 3.48 28.02
CA ASP A 46 -18.15 3.26 29.19
C ASP A 46 -19.00 2.96 30.44
N SER A 47 -20.24 3.43 30.51
CA SER A 47 -21.21 3.06 31.55
C SER A 47 -21.87 1.69 31.34
N GLY A 48 -21.47 0.94 30.31
CA GLY A 48 -21.95 -0.43 30.05
C GLY A 48 -23.14 -0.54 29.10
N ASN A 49 -23.58 0.54 28.43
CA ASN A 49 -24.64 0.42 27.43
C ASN A 49 -24.14 -0.42 26.23
N ARG A 50 -24.78 -1.57 26.01
CA ARG A 50 -24.48 -2.50 24.91
C ARG A 50 -25.70 -2.77 24.03
N GLU A 51 -26.73 -1.93 24.12
CA GLU A 51 -27.92 -2.07 23.28
C GLU A 51 -27.54 -1.93 21.79
N ILE A 52 -28.01 -2.86 20.96
CA ILE A 52 -27.68 -2.89 19.53
C ILE A 52 -28.05 -1.59 18.83
N ALA A 53 -29.22 -1.02 19.11
CA ALA A 53 -29.67 0.24 18.50
C ALA A 53 -28.74 1.42 18.84
N PHE A 54 -28.20 1.44 20.07
CA PHE A 54 -27.21 2.42 20.48
C PHE A 54 -25.87 2.19 19.76
N LEU A 55 -25.37 0.96 19.76
CA LEU A 55 -24.11 0.61 19.12
C LEU A 55 -24.11 0.88 17.60
N GLN A 56 -25.25 0.71 16.92
CA GLN A 56 -25.42 1.09 15.50
C GLN A 56 -25.19 2.59 15.29
N LYS A 57 -25.83 3.44 16.13
CA LYS A 57 -25.67 4.89 16.06
C LYS A 57 -24.23 5.29 16.35
N TYR A 58 -23.62 4.67 17.36
CA TYR A 58 -22.24 4.98 17.71
C TYR A 58 -21.26 4.61 16.59
N LEU A 59 -21.37 3.40 16.02
CA LEU A 59 -20.55 2.99 14.88
C LEU A 59 -20.77 3.86 13.63
N LYS A 60 -22.00 4.33 13.40
CA LYS A 60 -22.29 5.25 12.30
C LYS A 60 -21.49 6.54 12.47
N GLU A 61 -21.52 7.15 13.65
CA GLU A 61 -20.78 8.38 13.93
C GLU A 61 -19.26 8.17 13.91
N LEU A 62 -18.77 7.06 14.45
CA LEU A 62 -17.35 6.68 14.37
C LEU A 62 -16.90 6.52 12.90
N SER A 63 -17.75 5.95 12.04
CA SER A 63 -17.43 5.78 10.61
C SER A 63 -17.26 7.10 9.86
N VAL A 64 -17.90 8.19 10.30
CA VAL A 64 -17.75 9.52 9.71
C VAL A 64 -16.37 10.12 10.02
N THR A 65 -15.80 9.81 11.18
CA THR A 65 -14.47 10.32 11.57
C THR A 65 -13.34 9.73 10.73
N GLY A 66 -13.55 8.55 10.13
CA GLY A 66 -12.51 7.78 9.44
C GLY A 66 -11.36 7.30 10.33
N LYS A 67 -11.44 7.52 11.66
CA LYS A 67 -10.43 7.09 12.64
C LYS A 67 -10.80 5.71 13.18
N THR A 68 -9.92 4.74 12.95
CA THR A 68 -9.97 3.44 13.65
C THR A 68 -8.94 3.47 14.76
N ASN A 69 -9.39 3.28 16.00
CA ASN A 69 -8.56 3.15 17.20
C ASN A 69 -9.14 2.05 18.10
N ASP A 70 -8.51 1.81 19.25
CA ASP A 70 -8.92 0.77 20.19
C ASP A 70 -10.37 0.91 20.65
N LYS A 71 -10.88 2.14 20.79
CA LYS A 71 -12.28 2.40 21.15
C LYS A 71 -13.21 1.98 20.01
N THR A 72 -12.92 2.37 18.76
CA THR A 72 -13.68 1.93 17.58
C THR A 72 -13.72 0.40 17.48
N GLU A 73 -12.60 -0.28 17.76
CA GLU A 73 -12.56 -1.74 17.76
C GLU A 73 -13.37 -2.36 18.91
N ALA A 74 -13.32 -1.78 20.11
CA ALA A 74 -14.11 -2.23 21.25
C ALA A 74 -15.62 -2.11 20.99
N VAL A 75 -16.06 -0.97 20.43
CA VAL A 75 -17.47 -0.75 20.05
C VAL A 75 -17.88 -1.72 18.94
N THR A 76 -17.02 -1.93 17.94
CA THR A 76 -17.26 -2.90 16.86
C THR A 76 -17.40 -4.32 17.40
N LYS A 77 -16.54 -4.73 18.34
CA LYS A 77 -16.60 -6.03 19.00
C LYS A 77 -17.90 -6.20 19.78
N ALA A 78 -18.26 -5.21 20.60
CA ALA A 78 -19.51 -5.20 21.35
C ALA A 78 -20.73 -5.34 20.43
N PHE A 79 -20.74 -4.60 19.33
CA PHE A 79 -21.80 -4.68 18.33
C PHE A 79 -21.92 -6.09 17.76
N ILE A 80 -20.81 -6.65 17.24
CA ILE A 80 -20.75 -8.02 16.70
C ILE A 80 -21.26 -9.05 17.70
N SER A 81 -20.86 -8.94 18.98
CA SER A 81 -21.25 -9.88 20.03
C SER A 81 -22.75 -9.89 20.33
N GLY A 82 -23.46 -8.78 20.10
CA GLY A 82 -24.92 -8.73 20.26
C GLY A 82 -25.70 -9.08 18.99
N LEU A 83 -25.05 -9.29 17.84
CA LEU A 83 -25.73 -9.65 16.60
C LEU A 83 -26.12 -11.14 16.60
N SER A 84 -27.37 -11.40 16.26
CA SER A 84 -27.87 -12.72 15.87
C SER A 84 -27.51 -13.05 14.42
N LYS A 85 -27.75 -14.30 14.00
CA LYS A 85 -27.58 -14.70 12.58
C LYS A 85 -28.47 -13.92 11.62
N SER A 86 -29.69 -13.55 12.03
CA SER A 86 -30.61 -12.76 11.20
C SER A 86 -30.15 -11.31 11.04
N ASP A 87 -29.42 -10.76 12.01
CA ASP A 87 -28.93 -9.38 11.94
C ASP A 87 -27.89 -9.17 10.82
N TYR A 88 -27.23 -10.24 10.38
CA TYR A 88 -26.35 -10.23 9.19
C TYR A 88 -27.12 -10.19 7.86
N GLN A 89 -28.46 -10.20 7.88
CA GLN A 89 -29.26 -9.90 6.69
C GLN A 89 -29.63 -8.43 6.59
N ASN A 90 -29.41 -7.64 7.64
CA ASN A 90 -29.68 -6.20 7.64
C ASN A 90 -28.56 -5.45 6.88
N PRO A 91 -28.87 -4.76 5.76
CA PRO A 91 -27.88 -4.04 4.97
C PRO A 91 -27.11 -2.95 5.73
N ASP A 92 -27.74 -2.29 6.71
CA ASP A 92 -27.09 -1.24 7.51
C ASP A 92 -26.04 -1.83 8.45
N ASN A 93 -26.33 -2.97 9.08
CA ASN A 93 -25.36 -3.69 9.91
C ASN A 93 -24.14 -4.12 9.08
N LEU A 94 -24.40 -4.68 7.89
CA LEU A 94 -23.34 -5.08 6.98
C LEU A 94 -22.51 -3.87 6.54
N LYS A 95 -23.13 -2.73 6.24
CA LYS A 95 -22.43 -1.49 5.85
C LYS A 95 -21.58 -0.92 6.97
N LEU A 96 -22.08 -0.91 8.20
CA LEU A 96 -21.31 -0.47 9.37
C LEU A 96 -20.07 -1.34 9.56
N LEU A 97 -20.23 -2.66 9.61
CA LEU A 97 -19.10 -3.59 9.75
C LEU A 97 -18.11 -3.47 8.58
N PHE A 98 -18.62 -3.29 7.36
CA PHE A 98 -17.76 -3.12 6.19
C PHE A 98 -16.91 -1.86 6.25
N ASN A 99 -17.45 -0.76 6.79
CA ASN A 99 -16.70 0.48 6.99
C ASN A 99 -15.62 0.35 8.08
N MET A 100 -15.84 -0.53 9.08
CA MET A 100 -14.89 -0.76 10.17
C MET A 100 -13.76 -1.73 9.78
N ALA A 101 -13.86 -2.42 8.64
CA ALA A 101 -12.92 -3.44 8.16
C ALA A 101 -11.63 -2.84 7.58
N THR A 102 -10.85 -2.16 8.42
CA THR A 102 -9.68 -1.38 8.03
C THR A 102 -8.35 -2.01 8.42
N ASP A 103 -8.36 -3.05 9.24
CA ASP A 103 -7.19 -3.73 9.78
C ASP A 103 -7.41 -5.25 9.81
N ILE A 104 -6.40 -6.05 9.45
CA ILE A 104 -6.52 -7.51 9.36
C ILE A 104 -6.87 -8.18 10.69
N GLU A 105 -6.55 -7.56 11.82
CA GLU A 105 -6.83 -8.08 13.16
C GLU A 105 -8.21 -7.64 13.65
N SER A 106 -8.82 -6.66 12.98
CA SER A 106 -10.07 -6.05 13.42
C SER A 106 -11.21 -7.08 13.53
N PRO A 107 -12.10 -6.94 14.53
CA PRO A 107 -13.29 -7.76 14.67
C PRO A 107 -14.18 -7.75 13.41
N ALA A 108 -14.23 -6.62 12.71
CA ALA A 108 -14.99 -6.45 11.48
C ALA A 108 -14.51 -7.38 10.35
N ILE A 109 -13.19 -7.51 10.13
CA ILE A 109 -12.64 -8.45 9.13
C ILE A 109 -13.07 -9.88 9.46
N LYS A 110 -12.97 -10.29 10.73
CA LYS A 110 -13.39 -11.63 11.17
C LYS A 110 -14.89 -11.84 10.92
N ALA A 111 -15.73 -10.87 11.25
CA ALA A 111 -17.17 -10.93 10.99
C ALA A 111 -17.50 -11.06 9.49
N ILE A 112 -16.78 -10.32 8.63
CA ILE A 112 -16.91 -10.43 7.16
C ILE A 112 -16.54 -11.83 6.68
N GLN A 113 -15.43 -12.39 7.17
CA GLN A 113 -14.99 -13.72 6.78
C GLN A 113 -15.97 -14.81 7.22
N SER A 114 -16.48 -14.74 8.46
CA SER A 114 -17.45 -15.69 9.00
C SER A 114 -18.82 -15.62 8.31
N ASN A 115 -19.21 -14.44 7.82
CA ASN A 115 -20.51 -14.19 7.19
C ASN A 115 -20.40 -13.87 5.69
N ARG A 116 -19.38 -14.42 5.03
CA ARG A 116 -18.95 -14.05 3.67
C ARG A 116 -20.08 -14.00 2.65
N LYS A 117 -21.03 -14.96 2.70
CA LYS A 117 -22.17 -15.01 1.77
C LYS A 117 -23.07 -13.77 1.87
N ALA A 118 -23.33 -13.29 3.08
CA ALA A 118 -24.15 -12.09 3.29
C ALA A 118 -23.44 -10.84 2.77
N PHE A 119 -22.16 -10.67 3.08
CA PHE A 119 -21.36 -9.55 2.58
C PHE A 119 -21.19 -9.56 1.07
N ASN A 120 -20.95 -10.73 0.46
CA ASN A 120 -20.87 -10.86 -0.99
C ASN A 120 -22.21 -10.50 -1.66
N LYS A 121 -23.35 -10.85 -1.05
CA LYS A 121 -24.68 -10.46 -1.54
C LYS A 121 -24.89 -8.94 -1.44
N ALA A 122 -24.44 -8.31 -0.36
CA ALA A 122 -24.62 -6.87 -0.14
C ALA A 122 -23.64 -5.98 -0.94
N PHE A 123 -22.40 -6.43 -1.18
CA PHE A 123 -21.32 -5.58 -1.72
C PHE A 123 -20.65 -6.11 -2.99
N THR A 124 -20.99 -7.32 -3.45
CA THR A 124 -20.24 -8.15 -4.42
C THR A 124 -19.02 -8.85 -3.83
N ALA A 125 -18.70 -10.03 -4.36
CA ALA A 125 -17.53 -10.80 -3.94
C ALA A 125 -16.21 -10.05 -4.21
N GLU A 126 -16.13 -9.35 -5.34
CA GLU A 126 -14.96 -8.56 -5.74
C GLU A 126 -14.68 -7.41 -4.75
N ARG A 127 -15.71 -6.65 -4.36
CA ARG A 127 -15.54 -5.54 -3.42
C ARG A 127 -15.15 -6.02 -2.03
N VAL A 128 -15.70 -7.16 -1.59
CA VAL A 128 -15.31 -7.79 -0.32
C VAL A 128 -13.85 -8.23 -0.38
N SER A 129 -13.46 -8.99 -1.40
CA SER A 129 -12.06 -9.41 -1.60
C SER A 129 -11.10 -8.23 -1.63
N THR A 130 -11.41 -7.19 -2.40
CA THR A 130 -10.57 -5.97 -2.52
C THR A 130 -10.42 -5.25 -1.19
N THR A 131 -11.46 -5.24 -0.35
CA THR A 131 -11.40 -4.64 0.98
C THR A 131 -10.48 -5.42 1.91
N LEU A 132 -10.57 -6.76 1.90
CA LEU A 132 -9.68 -7.62 2.67
C LEU A 132 -8.22 -7.53 2.20
N GLN A 133 -7.99 -7.44 0.89
CA GLN A 133 -6.68 -7.22 0.30
C GLN A 133 -6.07 -5.88 0.72
N ARG A 134 -6.86 -4.80 0.70
CA ARG A 134 -6.40 -3.47 1.14
C ARG A 134 -6.01 -3.48 2.62
N ALA A 135 -6.80 -4.13 3.48
CA ALA A 135 -6.43 -4.32 4.88
C ALA A 135 -5.09 -5.08 5.00
N ALA A 136 -4.89 -6.15 4.22
CA ALA A 136 -3.65 -6.91 4.19
C ALA A 136 -2.44 -6.05 3.77
N PHE A 137 -2.55 -5.25 2.71
CA PHE A 137 -1.45 -4.38 2.26
C PHE A 137 -1.14 -3.24 3.23
N LYS A 138 -2.14 -2.73 3.96
CA LYS A 138 -1.93 -1.76 5.04
C LYS A 138 -1.20 -2.39 6.22
N ALA A 139 -1.50 -3.65 6.54
CA ALA A 139 -0.81 -4.37 7.61
C ALA A 139 0.68 -4.59 7.30
N VAL A 140 1.09 -4.58 6.03
CA VAL A 140 2.52 -4.60 5.67
C VAL A 140 3.26 -3.37 6.24
N ASP A 141 2.63 -2.18 6.22
CA ASP A 141 3.25 -0.97 6.79
C ASP A 141 3.46 -1.09 8.31
N LYS A 142 2.50 -1.69 9.01
CA LYS A 142 2.64 -2.01 10.44
C LYS A 142 3.74 -3.03 10.70
N ALA A 143 3.81 -4.08 9.89
CA ALA A 143 4.85 -5.11 9.99
C ALA A 143 6.25 -4.52 9.76
N ILE A 144 6.40 -3.60 8.80
CA ILE A 144 7.65 -2.86 8.56
C ILE A 144 8.03 -2.04 9.80
N GLN A 145 7.08 -1.27 10.36
CA GLN A 145 7.32 -0.45 11.56
C GLN A 145 7.73 -1.31 12.76
N ALA A 146 7.09 -2.47 12.95
CA ALA A 146 7.41 -3.41 14.00
C ALA A 146 8.69 -4.22 13.74
N LYS A 147 9.19 -4.23 12.50
CA LYS A 147 10.29 -5.09 12.02
C LYS A 147 10.06 -6.58 12.34
N ASP A 148 8.81 -7.03 12.33
CA ASP A 148 8.43 -8.39 12.70
C ASP A 148 8.00 -9.21 11.47
N PRO A 149 8.87 -10.10 10.95
CA PRO A 149 8.53 -10.93 9.79
C PRO A 149 7.41 -11.94 10.09
N LYS A 150 7.10 -12.26 11.36
CA LYS A 150 6.00 -13.18 11.68
C LYS A 150 4.64 -12.59 11.28
N GLN A 151 4.48 -11.27 11.32
CA GLN A 151 3.26 -10.61 10.87
C GLN A 151 2.98 -10.83 9.37
N MET A 152 4.02 -11.13 8.58
CA MET A 152 3.88 -11.44 7.16
C MET A 152 3.21 -12.80 6.89
N GLU A 153 3.18 -13.71 7.86
CA GLU A 153 2.50 -15.02 7.72
C GLU A 153 0.99 -14.83 7.55
N THR A 154 0.37 -14.06 8.46
CA THR A 154 -1.07 -13.75 8.42
C THR A 154 -1.44 -12.95 7.19
N ILE A 155 -0.62 -11.95 6.83
CA ILE A 155 -0.81 -11.14 5.61
C ILE A 155 -0.77 -12.02 4.37
N THR A 156 0.23 -12.90 4.28
CA THR A 156 0.40 -13.83 3.15
C THR A 156 -0.77 -14.79 3.03
N ALA A 157 -1.23 -15.37 4.14
CA ALA A 157 -2.36 -16.28 4.15
C ALA A 157 -3.64 -15.57 3.65
N LEU A 158 -3.88 -14.34 4.11
CA LEU A 158 -5.02 -13.54 3.69
C LEU A 158 -4.94 -13.21 2.20
N LEU A 159 -3.81 -12.72 1.69
CA LEU A 159 -3.64 -12.39 0.27
C LEU A 159 -3.84 -13.62 -0.65
N LYS A 160 -3.33 -14.79 -0.26
CA LYS A 160 -3.56 -16.04 -1.01
C LYS A 160 -5.04 -16.39 -1.09
N LYS A 161 -5.75 -16.27 0.03
CA LYS A 161 -7.18 -16.60 0.11
C LYS A 161 -8.04 -15.61 -0.67
N GLU A 162 -7.71 -14.32 -0.61
CA GLU A 162 -8.61 -13.26 -1.06
C GLU A 162 -8.40 -12.80 -2.50
N SER A 163 -7.30 -13.20 -3.15
CA SER A 163 -6.91 -12.64 -4.46
C SER A 163 -6.98 -13.65 -5.62
N GLY A 164 -7.48 -14.86 -5.36
CA GLY A 164 -7.66 -15.90 -6.40
C GLY A 164 -6.37 -16.15 -7.19
N LYS A 165 -6.45 -16.04 -8.52
CA LYS A 165 -5.29 -16.25 -9.42
C LYS A 165 -4.14 -15.26 -9.16
N GLU A 166 -4.45 -14.04 -8.72
CA GLU A 166 -3.47 -13.00 -8.41
C GLU A 166 -2.81 -13.17 -7.03
N GLY A 167 -3.23 -14.18 -6.24
CA GLY A 167 -2.71 -14.40 -4.88
C GLY A 167 -1.19 -14.51 -4.81
N LYS A 168 -0.57 -15.22 -5.78
CA LYS A 168 0.90 -15.32 -5.82
C LYS A 168 1.56 -13.96 -6.09
N ARG A 169 1.01 -13.17 -7.00
CA ARG A 169 1.52 -11.83 -7.34
C ARG A 169 1.40 -10.90 -6.14
N TYR A 170 0.26 -10.84 -5.47
CA TYR A 170 0.08 -9.97 -4.31
C TYR A 170 0.96 -10.36 -3.12
N VAL A 171 1.14 -11.66 -2.88
CA VAL A 171 2.11 -12.14 -1.88
C VAL A 171 3.52 -11.68 -2.23
N MET A 172 3.94 -11.79 -3.49
CA MET A 172 5.24 -11.28 -3.92
C MET A 172 5.36 -9.78 -3.64
N LEU A 173 4.39 -8.97 -4.07
CA LEU A 173 4.42 -7.52 -3.87
C LEU A 173 4.48 -7.13 -2.39
N ALA A 174 3.71 -7.81 -1.53
CA ALA A 174 3.74 -7.58 -0.08
C ALA A 174 5.12 -7.91 0.52
N ASN A 175 5.74 -9.00 0.10
CA ASN A 175 7.09 -9.38 0.57
C ASN A 175 8.16 -8.41 0.06
N LEU A 176 8.12 -8.00 -1.22
CA LEU A 176 9.05 -7.01 -1.76
C LEU A 176 8.94 -5.68 -0.98
N LYS A 177 7.71 -5.21 -0.71
CA LYS A 177 7.48 -4.02 0.11
C LYS A 177 8.03 -4.18 1.52
N PHE A 178 7.74 -5.31 2.19
CA PHE A 178 8.21 -5.59 3.54
C PHE A 178 9.74 -5.60 3.63
N TYR A 179 10.40 -6.44 2.84
CA TYR A 179 11.86 -6.62 2.91
C TYR A 179 12.62 -5.37 2.50
N LYS A 180 12.09 -4.58 1.57
CA LYS A 180 12.62 -3.24 1.26
C LYS A 180 12.47 -2.29 2.44
N GLY A 181 11.31 -2.28 3.09
CA GLY A 181 11.03 -1.39 4.23
C GLY A 181 11.85 -1.69 5.48
N VAL A 182 12.24 -2.95 5.70
CA VAL A 182 13.14 -3.34 6.80
C VAL A 182 14.61 -3.44 6.38
N GLU A 183 14.92 -3.08 5.12
CA GLU A 183 16.26 -3.10 4.52
C GLU A 183 16.94 -4.49 4.53
N ASP A 184 16.15 -5.58 4.52
CA ASP A 184 16.66 -6.94 4.33
C ASP A 184 16.79 -7.24 2.83
N TRP A 185 17.89 -6.77 2.26
CA TRP A 185 18.19 -6.91 0.84
C TRP A 185 18.37 -8.36 0.40
N ASN A 186 18.91 -9.23 1.26
CA ASN A 186 19.10 -10.64 0.93
C ASN A 186 17.74 -11.33 0.70
N SER A 187 16.78 -11.10 1.60
CA SER A 187 15.42 -11.63 1.44
C SER A 187 14.69 -10.97 0.28
N TYR A 188 14.83 -9.65 0.08
CA TYR A 188 14.26 -8.93 -1.07
C TYR A 188 14.72 -9.56 -2.39
N LEU A 189 16.03 -9.68 -2.60
CA LEU A 189 16.62 -10.18 -3.84
C LEU A 189 16.21 -11.64 -4.11
N LYS A 190 16.15 -12.48 -3.07
CA LYS A 190 15.66 -13.86 -3.18
C LYS A 190 14.19 -13.92 -3.63
N ILE A 191 13.34 -13.05 -3.08
CA ILE A 191 11.92 -12.98 -3.48
C ILE A 191 11.79 -12.49 -4.92
N ALA A 192 12.51 -11.42 -5.28
CA ALA A 192 12.51 -10.86 -6.63
C ALA A 192 12.94 -11.92 -7.66
N GLN A 193 14.11 -12.54 -7.44
CA GLN A 193 14.68 -13.55 -8.34
C GLN A 193 13.78 -14.77 -8.53
N LYS A 194 13.05 -15.17 -7.49
CA LYS A 194 12.18 -16.35 -7.52
C LYS A 194 10.83 -16.09 -8.20
N ASN A 195 10.27 -14.88 -8.04
CA ASN A 195 8.87 -14.63 -8.37
C ASN A 195 8.66 -13.64 -9.52
N LEU A 196 9.63 -12.76 -9.83
CA LEU A 196 9.54 -11.91 -11.01
C LEU A 196 9.81 -12.74 -12.25
N THR A 197 8.81 -12.76 -13.13
CA THR A 197 8.79 -13.53 -14.38
C THR A 197 8.46 -12.61 -15.54
N SER A 198 8.58 -13.11 -16.76
CA SER A 198 8.17 -12.40 -17.97
C SER A 198 6.68 -12.03 -18.02
N ASN A 199 5.83 -12.59 -17.13
CA ASN A 199 4.41 -12.26 -17.04
C ASN A 199 4.12 -11.03 -16.15
N GLU A 200 5.10 -10.49 -15.42
CA GLU A 200 4.88 -9.26 -14.66
C GLU A 200 4.67 -8.07 -15.61
N THR A 201 3.61 -7.31 -15.37
CA THR A 201 3.15 -6.26 -16.30
C THR A 201 3.30 -4.85 -15.71
N ASP A 202 3.75 -4.75 -14.45
CA ASP A 202 4.01 -3.48 -13.81
C ASP A 202 5.47 -3.05 -14.03
N ALA A 203 5.64 -2.06 -14.92
CA ALA A 203 6.93 -1.46 -15.24
C ALA A 203 7.65 -0.88 -14.01
N VAL A 204 6.91 -0.39 -13.01
CA VAL A 204 7.50 0.19 -11.79
C VAL A 204 8.08 -0.90 -10.91
N VAL A 205 7.36 -2.01 -10.73
CA VAL A 205 7.84 -3.17 -9.95
C VAL A 205 9.10 -3.75 -10.57
N LEU A 206 9.11 -3.94 -11.89
CA LEU A 206 10.26 -4.46 -12.62
C LEU A 206 11.49 -3.55 -12.49
N ASN A 207 11.31 -2.24 -12.70
CA ASN A 207 12.39 -1.27 -12.57
C ASN A 207 12.91 -1.18 -11.13
N ASP A 208 12.02 -1.14 -10.13
CA ASP A 208 12.42 -1.04 -8.72
C ASP A 208 13.27 -2.24 -8.31
N ALA A 209 12.86 -3.46 -8.70
CA ALA A 209 13.62 -4.67 -8.43
C ALA A 209 14.99 -4.68 -9.12
N ALA A 210 15.06 -4.26 -10.39
CA ALA A 210 16.32 -4.13 -11.12
C ALA A 210 17.27 -3.12 -10.48
N TRP A 211 16.73 -2.00 -9.99
CA TRP A 211 17.50 -1.00 -9.24
C TRP A 211 18.02 -1.55 -7.91
N GLN A 212 17.22 -2.33 -7.17
CA GLN A 212 17.71 -2.96 -5.94
C GLN A 212 18.83 -3.98 -6.21
N VAL A 213 18.79 -4.72 -7.33
CA VAL A 213 19.90 -5.60 -7.75
C VAL A 213 21.17 -4.78 -8.02
N TYR A 214 21.06 -3.66 -8.74
CA TYR A 214 22.19 -2.78 -9.01
C TYR A 214 22.89 -2.31 -7.72
N LEU A 215 22.11 -1.92 -6.70
CA LEU A 215 22.63 -1.41 -5.44
C LEU A 215 23.19 -2.49 -4.50
N HIS A 216 22.57 -3.67 -4.48
CA HIS A 216 22.78 -4.64 -3.40
C HIS A 216 23.29 -6.02 -3.84
N SER A 217 23.64 -6.20 -5.11
CA SER A 217 24.18 -7.47 -5.59
C SER A 217 25.28 -7.30 -6.63
N ASP A 218 26.34 -8.09 -6.49
CA ASP A 218 27.40 -8.27 -7.48
C ASP A 218 27.34 -9.66 -8.15
N ASP A 219 26.27 -10.44 -7.93
CA ASP A 219 26.08 -11.74 -8.59
C ASP A 219 25.79 -11.52 -10.09
N PRO A 220 26.68 -11.94 -11.00
CA PRO A 220 26.50 -11.72 -12.43
C PRO A 220 25.18 -12.30 -12.96
N LYS A 221 24.76 -13.47 -12.47
CA LYS A 221 23.52 -14.11 -12.93
C LYS A 221 22.29 -13.33 -12.50
N LEU A 222 22.33 -12.69 -11.33
CA LEU A 222 21.24 -11.85 -10.86
C LEU A 222 21.21 -10.51 -11.58
N ILE A 223 22.38 -9.95 -11.89
CA ILE A 223 22.50 -8.73 -12.71
C ILE A 223 21.94 -8.96 -14.12
N ASP A 224 22.23 -10.09 -14.77
CA ASP A 224 21.66 -10.42 -16.08
C ASP A 224 20.13 -10.50 -16.03
N LYS A 225 19.57 -11.08 -14.96
CA LYS A 225 18.12 -11.08 -14.74
C LYS A 225 17.56 -9.68 -14.54
N ALA A 226 18.26 -8.83 -13.78
CA ALA A 226 17.85 -7.44 -13.58
C ALA A 226 17.85 -6.63 -14.87
N ILE A 227 18.83 -6.88 -15.76
CA ILE A 227 18.85 -6.32 -17.11
C ILE A 227 17.59 -6.74 -17.88
N ALA A 228 17.24 -8.02 -17.90
CA ALA A 228 16.01 -8.49 -18.56
C ALA A 228 14.74 -7.86 -17.94
N TRP A 229 14.68 -7.68 -16.61
CA TRP A 229 13.55 -7.02 -15.94
C TRP A 229 13.41 -5.56 -16.35
N VAL A 230 14.51 -4.80 -16.39
CA VAL A 230 14.45 -3.38 -16.77
C VAL A 230 14.19 -3.19 -18.27
N GLU A 231 14.69 -4.08 -19.13
CA GLU A 231 14.32 -4.11 -20.55
C GLU A 231 12.82 -4.32 -20.74
N GLN A 232 12.23 -5.26 -19.99
CA GLN A 232 10.78 -5.48 -19.99
C GLN A 232 10.03 -4.26 -19.45
N SER A 233 10.52 -3.61 -18.39
CA SER A 233 9.96 -2.35 -17.88
C SER A 233 9.94 -1.26 -18.97
N ILE A 234 11.03 -1.10 -19.72
CA ILE A 234 11.15 -0.15 -20.83
C ILE A 234 10.18 -0.50 -21.96
N ALA A 235 10.02 -1.79 -22.27
CA ALA A 235 9.09 -2.25 -23.30
C ALA A 235 7.62 -1.98 -22.93
N ILE A 236 7.25 -2.12 -21.66
CA ILE A 236 5.91 -1.78 -21.17
C ILE A 236 5.69 -0.26 -21.22
N LYS A 237 6.62 0.51 -20.65
CA LYS A 237 6.56 1.99 -20.66
C LYS A 237 7.95 2.58 -20.44
N SER A 238 8.58 3.01 -21.54
CA SER A 238 9.87 3.70 -21.49
C SER A 238 9.73 5.05 -20.78
N GLY A 239 10.59 5.30 -19.78
CA GLY A 239 10.67 6.56 -19.05
C GLY A 239 12.06 6.81 -18.50
N TYR A 240 12.25 7.94 -17.82
CA TYR A 240 13.55 8.32 -17.27
C TYR A 240 14.14 7.23 -16.36
N HIS A 241 13.39 6.81 -15.33
CA HIS A 241 13.92 5.93 -14.28
C HIS A 241 14.36 4.55 -14.78
N ASN A 242 13.62 3.93 -15.71
CA ASN A 242 14.01 2.61 -16.20
C ASN A 242 15.16 2.65 -17.21
N ASN A 243 15.28 3.71 -18.02
CA ASN A 243 16.45 3.88 -18.88
C ASN A 243 17.71 4.20 -18.04
N ASP A 244 17.58 4.95 -16.94
CA ASP A 244 18.67 5.23 -15.99
C ASP A 244 19.16 3.95 -15.29
N THR A 245 18.24 3.15 -14.74
CA THR A 245 18.55 1.83 -14.16
C THR A 245 19.24 0.91 -15.17
N TYR A 246 18.76 0.88 -16.42
CA TYR A 246 19.36 0.08 -17.47
C TYR A 246 20.80 0.52 -17.76
N ALA A 247 21.03 1.83 -17.91
CA ALA A 247 22.37 2.38 -18.09
C ALA A 247 23.32 2.03 -16.94
N ALA A 248 22.83 2.10 -15.69
CA ALA A 248 23.61 1.78 -14.50
C ALA A 248 24.02 0.29 -14.45
N LEU A 249 23.12 -0.63 -14.78
CA LEU A 249 23.40 -2.07 -14.85
C LEU A 249 24.38 -2.41 -16.00
N LEU A 250 24.21 -1.78 -17.16
CA LEU A 250 25.15 -1.94 -18.28
C LEU A 250 26.55 -1.43 -17.92
N PHE A 251 26.63 -0.30 -17.24
CA PHE A 251 27.90 0.22 -16.74
C PHE A 251 28.55 -0.74 -15.73
N LYS A 252 27.75 -1.28 -14.80
CA LYS A 252 28.22 -2.26 -13.79
C LYS A 252 28.78 -3.54 -14.42
N THR A 253 28.27 -3.94 -15.59
CA THR A 253 28.74 -5.11 -16.35
C THR A 253 29.84 -4.79 -17.38
N GLY A 254 30.34 -3.56 -17.42
CA GLY A 254 31.39 -3.15 -18.36
C GLY A 254 30.93 -2.96 -19.80
N ARG A 255 29.61 -2.98 -20.07
CA ARG A 255 29.01 -2.73 -21.40
C ARG A 255 28.96 -1.23 -21.70
N LEU A 256 30.13 -0.59 -21.71
CA LEU A 256 30.29 0.88 -21.67
C LEU A 256 29.63 1.61 -22.85
N ALA A 257 29.68 1.05 -24.06
CA ALA A 257 29.06 1.67 -25.24
C ALA A 257 27.53 1.69 -25.12
N GLU A 258 26.93 0.57 -24.72
CA GLU A 258 25.49 0.45 -24.52
C GLU A 258 25.02 1.29 -23.33
N ALA A 259 25.81 1.31 -22.25
CA ALA A 259 25.53 2.14 -21.08
C ALA A 259 25.45 3.63 -21.44
N LEU A 260 26.36 4.12 -22.30
CA LEU A 260 26.35 5.51 -22.75
C LEU A 260 25.05 5.83 -23.52
N VAL A 261 24.67 4.98 -24.47
CA VAL A 261 23.44 5.17 -25.27
C VAL A 261 22.21 5.17 -24.37
N ALA A 262 22.13 4.23 -23.41
CA ALA A 262 21.03 4.18 -22.46
C ALA A 262 20.97 5.42 -21.55
N ALA A 263 22.12 5.90 -21.06
CA ALA A 263 22.21 7.08 -20.21
C ALA A 263 21.81 8.37 -20.95
N GLU A 264 22.25 8.53 -22.20
CA GLU A 264 21.86 9.66 -23.05
C GLU A 264 20.35 9.66 -23.32
N LYS A 265 19.77 8.48 -23.59
CA LYS A 265 18.32 8.31 -23.73
C LYS A 265 17.58 8.65 -22.43
N ALA A 266 18.08 8.21 -21.28
CA ALA A 266 17.52 8.57 -19.98
C ALA A 266 17.52 10.09 -19.75
N ILE A 267 18.61 10.80 -20.08
CA ILE A 267 18.70 12.27 -19.99
C ILE A 267 17.67 12.95 -20.91
N ALA A 268 17.50 12.46 -22.14
CA ALA A 268 16.49 13.00 -23.06
C ALA A 268 15.06 12.82 -22.51
N LEU A 269 14.75 11.64 -21.95
CA LEU A 269 13.45 11.36 -21.32
C LEU A 269 13.22 12.21 -20.07
N ALA A 270 14.24 12.43 -19.24
CA ALA A 270 14.15 13.29 -18.07
C ALA A 270 13.72 14.72 -18.45
N LYS A 271 14.24 15.28 -19.55
CA LYS A 271 13.85 16.59 -20.06
C LYS A 271 12.37 16.64 -20.45
N LEU A 272 11.88 15.62 -21.16
CA LEU A 272 10.47 15.50 -21.55
C LEU A 272 9.55 15.35 -20.33
N GLU A 273 10.00 14.60 -19.31
CA GLU A 273 9.30 14.38 -18.05
C GLU A 273 9.45 15.54 -17.05
N LYS A 274 10.21 16.59 -17.39
CA LYS A 274 10.55 17.73 -16.50
C LYS A 274 11.18 17.28 -15.18
N LYS A 275 12.02 16.25 -15.23
CA LYS A 275 12.79 15.69 -14.10
C LYS A 275 14.27 16.07 -14.19
N SER A 276 14.96 16.05 -13.06
CA SER A 276 16.41 16.20 -13.00
C SER A 276 17.11 14.93 -13.48
N SER A 277 18.13 15.09 -14.34
CA SER A 277 18.98 14.01 -14.84
C SER A 277 20.42 14.07 -14.30
N LYS A 278 20.63 14.74 -13.16
CA LYS A 278 21.97 15.01 -12.61
C LYS A 278 22.75 13.71 -12.35
N SER A 279 22.13 12.73 -11.70
CA SER A 279 22.76 11.42 -11.42
C SER A 279 23.17 10.69 -12.70
N THR A 280 22.34 10.73 -13.74
CA THR A 280 22.63 10.13 -15.04
C THR A 280 23.76 10.86 -15.75
N GLN A 281 23.85 12.18 -15.63
CA GLN A 281 24.97 12.95 -16.19
C GLN A 281 26.30 12.58 -15.52
N GLU A 282 26.28 12.38 -14.20
CA GLU A 282 27.44 11.88 -13.46
C GLU A 282 27.84 10.47 -13.92
N LEU A 283 26.86 9.60 -14.22
CA LEU A 283 27.10 8.28 -14.80
C LEU A 283 27.75 8.38 -16.20
N VAL A 284 27.26 9.26 -17.08
CA VAL A 284 27.88 9.52 -18.39
C VAL A 284 29.35 9.90 -18.25
N ASN A 285 29.67 10.79 -17.31
CA ASN A 285 31.05 11.22 -17.08
C ASN A 285 31.95 10.04 -16.65
N LYS A 286 31.45 9.15 -15.78
CA LYS A 286 32.15 7.92 -15.38
C LYS A 286 32.37 6.99 -16.56
N ILE A 287 31.34 6.77 -17.38
CA ILE A 287 31.43 5.92 -18.58
C ILE A 287 32.51 6.47 -19.54
N VAL A 288 32.48 7.77 -19.84
CA VAL A 288 33.44 8.40 -20.76
C VAL A 288 34.87 8.32 -20.22
N ALA A 289 35.07 8.56 -18.93
CA ALA A 289 36.39 8.44 -18.31
C ALA A 289 36.95 7.01 -18.42
N GLN A 290 36.12 6.00 -18.12
CA GLN A 290 36.54 4.60 -18.19
C GLN A 290 36.82 4.12 -19.62
N ARG A 291 36.05 4.63 -20.61
CA ARG A 291 36.32 4.36 -22.04
C ARG A 291 37.67 4.92 -22.48
N LYS A 292 38.02 6.14 -22.03
CA LYS A 292 39.32 6.75 -22.34
C LYS A 292 40.48 5.95 -21.76
N SER A 293 40.39 5.52 -20.50
CA SER A 293 41.45 4.71 -19.87
C SER A 293 41.67 3.37 -20.59
N ALA A 294 40.61 2.75 -21.12
CA ALA A 294 40.69 1.49 -21.85
C ALA A 294 41.34 1.61 -23.25
N THR A 295 41.39 2.81 -23.83
CA THR A 295 42.04 3.05 -25.14
C THR A 295 43.52 3.47 -25.04
N THR A 296 44.00 3.75 -23.83
CA THR A 296 45.39 4.18 -23.56
C THR A 296 46.29 3.07 -23.02
N ASN A 297 45.75 1.88 -22.76
CA ASN A 297 46.47 0.66 -22.37
C ASN A 297 46.44 -0.35 -23.51
#